data_AF-A0A2V7SGQ2-F1
#
_entry.id   AF-A0A2V7SGQ2-F1
#
_cell.length_a   1.000
_cell.length_b   1.000
_cell.length_c   1.000
_cell.angle_alpha   90.00
_cell.angle_beta   90.00
_cell.angle_gamma   90.00
#
_symmetry.space_group_name_H-M   'P 1'
#
loop_
_entity.id
_entity.type
_entity.pdbx_description
1 polymer ?
#
loop_
_entity_poly.entity_id
_entity_poly.type
_entity_poly.pdbx_seq_one_letter_code
_entity_poly.pdbx_strand_id
1 'polypeptide(L)'
;MFDLPKYTTPRRGFLGKLAAAAALGVTSLTPLRLEGQPEPRRERGTDPSFEAWLNKITGKMHKMIFDAPEVNQGMPVVWPRVWLNSNNDNYGTTDAQNSAVIVLRHAAIPLAMQDAMWAKYKLGEVFKLNDAATNAPAVTNIFAKELPLPLPGTGMVALLAKGALFGVCNVAITIYSGVVAKNMNLDAAAVKQDWIANLLPGVQVVPSGVLAVSRAQEKGCGYCFAG
;
A
#
# COMPACT_ATOMS: atom_id res chain seq x y z
N MET A 1 6.79 -7.45 21.30
CA MET A 1 6.10 -6.42 22.11
C MET A 1 7.09 -5.28 22.28
N PHE A 2 6.90 -4.18 21.53
CA PHE A 2 7.78 -3.02 21.64
C PHE A 2 7.26 -2.13 22.76
N ASP A 3 8.01 -2.02 23.85
CA ASP A 3 7.75 -1.02 24.87
C ASP A 3 8.18 0.35 24.36
N LEU A 4 7.20 1.23 24.12
CA LEU A 4 7.48 2.64 23.86
C LEU A 4 7.66 3.35 25.21
N PRO A 5 8.72 4.16 25.38
CA PRO A 5 8.88 4.95 26.59
C PRO A 5 7.72 5.95 26.73
N LYS A 6 7.04 5.90 27.88
CA LYS A 6 6.05 6.91 28.28
C LYS A 6 6.75 8.22 28.59
N TYR A 7 6.89 9.09 27.59
CA TYR A 7 7.25 10.48 27.85
C TYR A 7 6.03 11.23 28.39
N THR A 8 6.02 11.52 29.68
CA THR A 8 5.14 12.54 30.24
C THR A 8 5.75 13.89 29.88
N THR A 9 5.14 14.61 28.93
CA THR A 9 5.49 16.02 28.70
C THR A 9 4.71 16.86 29.69
N PRO A 10 5.31 17.45 30.74
CA PRO A 10 4.60 18.39 31.59
C PRO A 10 4.33 19.67 30.79
N ARG A 11 3.14 19.75 30.19
CA ARG A 11 2.65 20.88 29.37
C ARG A 11 2.69 22.24 30.11
N ARG A 12 2.82 22.24 31.43
CA ARG A 12 2.85 23.43 32.29
C ARG A 12 4.26 23.94 32.61
N GLY A 13 5.31 23.16 32.38
CA GLY A 13 6.69 23.56 32.68
C GLY A 13 7.32 24.48 31.63
N PHE A 14 6.83 24.43 30.38
CA PHE A 14 7.40 25.21 29.28
C PHE A 14 6.96 26.68 29.31
N LEU A 15 5.69 26.95 29.68
CA LEU A 15 5.18 28.31 29.81
C LEU A 15 5.73 29.04 31.05
N GLY A 16 6.07 28.31 32.12
CA GLY A 16 6.68 28.90 33.32
C GLY A 16 8.11 29.43 33.09
N LYS A 17 8.84 28.88 32.11
CA LYS A 17 10.22 29.29 31.82
C LYS A 17 10.32 30.52 30.90
N LEU A 18 9.26 30.86 30.17
CA LEU A 18 9.22 32.08 29.33
C LEU A 18 8.88 33.33 30.14
N ALA A 19 8.19 33.20 31.27
CA ALA A 19 7.80 34.35 32.09
C ALA A 19 8.95 34.92 32.95
N ALA A 20 10.00 34.13 33.22
CA ALA A 20 11.12 34.55 34.07
C ALA A 20 12.23 35.35 33.34
N ALA A 21 12.15 35.48 32.01
CA ALA A 21 13.17 36.17 31.21
C ALA A 21 12.88 37.66 30.94
N ALA A 22 11.76 38.20 31.43
CA ALA A 22 11.33 39.57 31.13
C ALA A 22 11.78 40.64 32.15
N ALA A 23 12.51 40.28 33.21
CA ALA A 23 12.81 41.19 34.32
C ALA A 23 14.22 41.81 34.32
N LEU A 24 15.08 41.53 33.33
CA LEU A 24 16.39 42.17 33.23
C LEU A 24 16.61 42.66 31.80
N GLY A 25 16.56 43.98 31.63
CA GLY A 25 16.54 44.65 30.34
C GLY A 25 17.81 44.42 29.51
N VAL A 26 17.60 44.28 28.20
CA VAL A 26 18.53 44.70 27.15
C VAL A 26 17.69 45.27 26.00
N THR A 27 18.02 46.50 25.65
CA THR A 27 17.52 47.27 24.51
C THR A 27 17.82 46.60 23.16
N SER A 28 16.95 46.84 22.18
CA SER A 28 17.15 46.60 20.72
C SER A 28 17.13 45.17 20.18
N LEU A 29 15.98 44.49 20.27
CA LEU A 29 15.63 43.48 19.27
C LEU A 29 14.20 43.73 18.81
N THR A 30 14.05 44.20 17.58
CA THR A 30 12.79 44.16 16.84
C THR A 30 12.21 42.75 16.97
N PRO A 31 10.93 42.58 17.34
CA PRO A 31 10.35 41.26 17.36
C PRO A 31 10.40 40.72 15.94
N LEU A 32 11.23 39.69 15.71
CA LEU A 32 11.08 38.86 14.52
C LEU A 32 9.68 38.26 14.64
N ARG A 33 8.74 38.83 13.88
CA ARG A 33 7.49 38.17 13.59
C ARG A 33 7.85 36.89 12.84
N LEU A 34 7.88 35.78 13.56
CA LEU A 34 7.84 34.47 12.97
C LEU A 34 6.39 34.25 12.49
N GLU A 35 6.00 34.99 11.45
CA GLU A 35 4.79 34.71 10.70
C GLU A 35 5.10 33.48 9.85
N GLY A 36 4.49 32.35 10.22
CA GLY A 36 4.51 31.15 9.39
C GLY A 36 3.99 31.52 8.01
N GLN A 37 4.86 31.44 7.00
CA GLN A 37 4.47 31.59 5.61
C GLN A 37 3.35 30.58 5.37
N PRO A 38 2.14 31.00 4.93
CA PRO A 38 1.12 30.05 4.53
C PRO A 38 1.74 29.24 3.38
N GLU A 39 2.00 27.96 3.63
CA GLU A 39 2.31 27.00 2.58
C GLU A 39 1.27 27.20 1.48
N PRO A 40 1.69 27.38 0.21
CA PRO A 40 0.76 27.55 -0.88
C PRO A 40 -0.25 26.42 -0.77
N ARG A 41 -1.52 26.78 -0.58
CA ARG A 41 -2.62 25.82 -0.54
C ARG A 41 -2.53 25.06 -1.85
N ARG A 42 -1.97 23.85 -1.82
CA ARG A 42 -2.05 22.91 -2.93
C ARG A 42 -3.52 22.88 -3.29
N GLU A 43 -3.85 23.28 -4.51
CA GLU A 43 -5.22 23.17 -4.99
C GLU A 43 -5.67 21.75 -4.70
N ARG A 44 -6.72 21.65 -3.87
CA ARG A 44 -7.28 20.38 -3.42
C ARG A 44 -7.84 19.68 -4.65
N GLY A 45 -7.02 18.88 -5.30
CA GLY A 45 -7.42 17.95 -6.32
C GLY A 45 -7.40 16.56 -5.73
N THR A 46 -8.57 16.05 -5.36
CA THR A 46 -8.77 14.61 -5.22
C THR A 46 -8.21 13.92 -6.48
N ASP A 47 -7.31 12.94 -6.34
CA ASP A 47 -6.75 12.19 -7.48
C ASP A 47 -7.90 11.52 -8.25
N PRO A 48 -8.23 11.97 -9.47
CA PRO A 48 -9.40 11.45 -10.19
C PRO A 48 -9.27 9.97 -10.53
N SER A 49 -8.04 9.48 -10.74
CA SER A 49 -7.80 8.07 -11.04
C SER A 49 -8.06 7.18 -9.83
N PHE A 50 -7.68 7.66 -8.64
CA PHE A 50 -7.93 6.97 -7.39
C PHE A 50 -9.43 6.90 -7.05
N GLU A 51 -10.17 8.01 -7.20
CA GLU A 51 -11.61 7.98 -6.99
C GLU A 51 -12.36 7.15 -8.02
N ALA A 52 -11.94 7.21 -9.29
CA ALA A 52 -12.50 6.34 -10.34
C ALA A 52 -12.28 4.86 -10.00
N TRP A 53 -11.12 4.49 -9.45
CA TRP A 53 -10.86 3.13 -8.98
C TRP A 53 -11.73 2.77 -7.78
N LEU A 54 -11.85 3.64 -6.77
CA LEU A 54 -12.75 3.41 -5.62
C LEU A 54 -14.22 3.25 -6.03
N ASN A 55 -14.65 3.96 -7.08
CA ASN A 55 -16.02 3.87 -7.60
C ASN A 55 -16.30 2.56 -8.34
N LYS A 56 -15.29 1.73 -8.63
CA LYS A 56 -15.47 0.35 -9.12
C LYS A 56 -15.86 -0.63 -8.01
N ILE A 57 -15.86 -0.21 -6.74
CA ILE A 57 -16.34 -1.02 -5.63
C ILE A 57 -17.89 -1.01 -5.65
N THR A 58 -18.48 -1.82 -6.52
CA THR A 58 -19.91 -1.83 -6.85
C THR A 58 -20.66 -3.08 -6.38
N GLY A 59 -20.00 -3.96 -5.63
CA GLY A 59 -20.56 -5.22 -5.13
C GLY A 59 -21.85 -4.97 -4.36
N LYS A 60 -22.96 -5.51 -4.88
CA LYS A 60 -24.30 -5.31 -4.32
C LYS A 60 -24.55 -6.23 -3.13
N MET A 61 -23.88 -7.39 -3.10
CA MET A 61 -24.09 -8.41 -2.07
C MET A 61 -23.06 -8.26 -0.96
N HIS A 62 -21.78 -8.48 -1.27
CA HIS A 62 -20.71 -8.39 -0.28
C HIS A 62 -19.52 -7.58 -0.82
N LYS A 63 -18.85 -6.86 0.09
CA LYS A 63 -17.67 -6.05 -0.21
C LYS A 63 -16.63 -6.28 0.86
N MET A 64 -15.40 -6.57 0.46
CA MET A 64 -14.30 -6.78 1.40
C MET A 64 -13.01 -6.18 0.87
N ILE A 65 -12.28 -5.52 1.76
CA ILE A 65 -10.91 -5.09 1.54
C ILE A 65 -9.96 -6.06 2.24
N PHE A 66 -9.02 -6.60 1.48
CA PHE A 66 -7.89 -7.40 1.93
C PHE A 66 -6.66 -6.50 2.00
N ASP A 67 -6.23 -6.17 3.20
CA ASP A 67 -5.06 -5.34 3.45
C ASP A 67 -3.80 -6.20 3.56
N ALA A 68 -2.81 -5.96 2.71
CA ALA A 68 -1.59 -6.77 2.63
C ALA A 68 -0.34 -5.88 2.73
N PRO A 69 0.20 -5.63 3.94
CA PRO A 69 1.59 -5.19 4.10
C PRO A 69 2.65 -6.21 3.70
N GLU A 70 2.39 -7.50 3.81
CA GLU A 70 3.35 -8.56 3.52
C GLU A 70 2.78 -9.56 2.51
N VAL A 71 3.67 -10.33 1.88
CA VAL A 71 3.26 -11.40 0.96
C VAL A 71 2.53 -12.53 1.69
N ASN A 72 2.87 -12.75 2.97
CA ASN A 72 2.22 -13.69 3.87
C ASN A 72 1.86 -15.02 3.20
N GLN A 73 2.87 -15.71 2.66
CA GLN A 73 2.71 -17.01 1.99
C GLN A 73 1.68 -17.03 0.84
N GLY A 74 1.41 -15.87 0.21
CA GLY A 74 0.46 -15.75 -0.90
C GLY A 74 -0.99 -15.47 -0.48
N MET A 75 -1.28 -15.25 0.81
CA MET A 75 -2.63 -14.91 1.27
C MET A 75 -3.31 -13.73 0.55
N PRO A 76 -2.60 -12.68 0.10
CA PRO A 76 -3.20 -11.61 -0.70
C PRO A 76 -3.86 -12.05 -2.02
N VAL A 77 -3.58 -13.25 -2.52
CA VAL A 77 -4.22 -13.83 -3.71
C VAL A 77 -4.97 -15.14 -3.43
N VAL A 78 -4.87 -15.69 -2.22
CA VAL A 78 -5.60 -16.89 -1.79
C VAL A 78 -6.91 -16.51 -1.10
N TRP A 79 -6.86 -15.65 -0.08
CA TRP A 79 -8.05 -15.30 0.70
C TRP A 79 -9.14 -14.56 -0.09
N PRO A 80 -8.84 -13.65 -1.03
CA PRO A 80 -9.87 -13.11 -1.89
C PRO A 80 -10.61 -14.20 -2.68
N ARG A 81 -9.89 -15.22 -3.17
CA ARG A 81 -10.50 -16.34 -3.90
C ARG A 81 -11.36 -17.21 -2.99
N VAL A 82 -10.85 -17.56 -1.80
CA VAL A 82 -11.61 -18.30 -0.79
C VAL A 82 -12.89 -17.55 -0.45
N TRP A 83 -12.78 -16.26 -0.14
CA TRP A 83 -13.92 -15.43 0.24
C TRP A 83 -14.96 -15.35 -0.87
N LEU A 84 -14.55 -15.13 -2.13
CA LEU A 84 -15.49 -15.12 -3.25
C LEU A 84 -16.18 -16.48 -3.41
N ASN A 85 -15.43 -17.60 -3.37
CA ASN A 85 -16.03 -18.95 -3.46
C ASN A 85 -17.04 -19.20 -2.35
N SER A 86 -16.66 -18.93 -1.09
CA SER A 86 -17.55 -19.16 0.05
C SER A 86 -18.80 -18.27 0.00
N ASN A 87 -18.73 -17.02 -0.48
CA ASN A 87 -19.94 -16.21 -0.68
C ASN A 87 -20.81 -16.72 -1.82
N ASN A 88 -20.20 -17.20 -2.91
CA ASN A 88 -20.94 -17.75 -4.03
C ASN A 88 -21.69 -19.01 -3.60
N ASP A 89 -21.02 -19.92 -2.89
CA ASP A 89 -21.60 -21.19 -2.46
C ASP A 89 -22.63 -20.99 -1.34
N ASN A 90 -22.31 -20.19 -0.31
CA ASN A 90 -23.16 -20.05 0.87
C ASN A 90 -24.35 -19.11 0.65
N TYR A 91 -24.19 -18.06 -0.15
CA TYR A 91 -25.22 -17.03 -0.37
C TYR A 91 -25.77 -17.02 -1.81
N GLY A 92 -25.37 -17.96 -2.66
CA GLY A 92 -25.85 -18.05 -4.04
C GLY A 92 -25.44 -16.85 -4.90
N THR A 93 -24.30 -16.24 -4.59
CA THR A 93 -23.77 -15.07 -5.33
C THR A 93 -22.82 -15.49 -6.45
N THR A 94 -22.37 -14.51 -7.22
CA THR A 94 -21.32 -14.67 -8.23
C THR A 94 -20.18 -13.69 -7.94
N ASP A 95 -19.00 -13.93 -8.51
CA ASP A 95 -17.85 -13.03 -8.37
C ASP A 95 -18.22 -11.57 -8.69
N ALA A 96 -19.00 -11.35 -9.76
CA ALA A 96 -19.42 -10.02 -10.21
C ALA A 96 -20.43 -9.32 -9.29
N GLN A 97 -21.12 -10.06 -8.43
CA GLN A 97 -22.06 -9.50 -7.43
C GLN A 97 -21.34 -9.06 -6.15
N ASN A 98 -20.09 -9.46 -5.98
CA ASN A 98 -19.24 -9.13 -4.86
C ASN A 98 -18.14 -8.13 -5.28
N SER A 99 -17.53 -7.41 -4.33
CA SER A 99 -16.29 -6.67 -4.58
C SER A 99 -15.20 -7.12 -3.63
N ALA A 100 -14.23 -7.86 -4.18
CA ALA A 100 -12.96 -8.12 -3.52
C ALA A 100 -11.98 -6.99 -3.90
N VAL A 101 -11.55 -6.22 -2.91
CA VAL A 101 -10.53 -5.19 -3.05
C VAL A 101 -9.28 -5.69 -2.35
N ILE A 102 -8.12 -5.60 -2.99
CA ILE A 102 -6.84 -6.02 -2.44
C ILE A 102 -5.90 -4.82 -2.48
N VAL A 103 -5.33 -4.44 -1.34
CA VAL A 103 -4.35 -3.36 -1.27
C VAL A 103 -2.99 -3.92 -0.89
N LEU A 104 -2.06 -3.86 -1.83
CA LEU A 104 -0.68 -4.25 -1.68
C LEU A 104 0.12 -3.03 -1.17
N ARG A 105 0.64 -3.12 0.05
CA ARG A 105 1.50 -2.08 0.65
C ARG A 105 2.74 -2.72 1.27
N HIS A 106 3.67 -1.89 1.72
CA HIS A 106 4.96 -2.35 2.29
C HIS A 106 5.65 -3.38 1.39
N ALA A 107 5.92 -4.59 1.90
CA ALA A 107 6.66 -5.63 1.21
C ALA A 107 5.80 -6.52 0.31
N ALA A 108 4.47 -6.29 0.25
CA ALA A 108 3.58 -6.98 -0.68
C ALA A 108 3.55 -6.37 -2.10
N ILE A 109 4.16 -5.20 -2.32
CA ILE A 109 4.13 -4.55 -3.65
C ILE A 109 4.75 -5.33 -4.82
N PRO A 110 5.76 -6.23 -4.68
CA PRO A 110 6.30 -6.94 -5.85
C PRO A 110 5.27 -7.87 -6.51
N LEU A 111 4.20 -8.28 -5.79
CA LEU A 111 3.09 -9.05 -6.36
C LEU A 111 2.44 -8.30 -7.53
N ALA A 112 2.42 -6.97 -7.49
CA ALA A 112 1.82 -6.16 -8.54
C ALA A 112 2.65 -6.06 -9.82
N MET A 113 3.90 -6.53 -9.84
CA MET A 113 4.86 -6.25 -10.92
C MET A 113 4.98 -7.42 -11.90
N GLN A 114 5.23 -7.11 -13.17
CA GLN A 114 5.48 -8.12 -14.20
C GLN A 114 6.83 -8.83 -13.99
N ASP A 115 6.95 -10.06 -14.51
CA ASP A 115 8.15 -10.90 -14.41
C ASP A 115 9.45 -10.16 -14.79
N ALA A 116 9.38 -9.27 -15.79
CA ALA A 116 10.53 -8.48 -16.23
C ALA A 116 11.17 -7.66 -15.09
N MET A 117 10.36 -7.14 -14.15
CA MET A 117 10.88 -6.39 -13.00
C MET A 117 11.54 -7.29 -11.97
N TRP A 118 11.00 -8.50 -11.78
CA TRP A 118 11.56 -9.48 -10.84
C TRP A 118 12.98 -9.86 -11.23
N ALA A 119 13.21 -10.16 -12.51
CA ALA A 119 14.53 -10.47 -13.03
C ALA A 119 15.45 -9.22 -13.03
N LYS A 120 14.98 -8.09 -13.55
CA LYS A 120 15.80 -6.87 -13.72
C LYS A 120 16.27 -6.27 -12.40
N TYR A 121 15.38 -6.22 -11.40
CA TYR A 121 15.62 -5.56 -10.12
C TYR A 121 15.83 -6.53 -8.96
N LYS A 122 15.96 -7.83 -9.24
CA LYS A 122 16.17 -8.90 -8.25
C LYS A 122 15.13 -8.87 -7.13
N LEU A 123 13.86 -8.70 -7.47
CA LEU A 123 12.81 -8.47 -6.46
C LEU A 123 12.66 -9.67 -5.50
N GLY A 124 12.90 -10.90 -5.95
CA GLY A 124 12.96 -12.05 -5.06
C GLY A 124 14.00 -11.91 -3.95
N GLU A 125 15.17 -11.34 -4.25
CA GLU A 125 16.22 -11.08 -3.26
C GLU A 125 15.82 -9.91 -2.34
N VAL A 126 15.37 -8.81 -2.91
CA VAL A 126 14.98 -7.58 -2.19
C VAL A 126 13.87 -7.85 -1.17
N PHE A 127 12.88 -8.64 -1.56
CA PHE A 127 11.70 -8.96 -0.74
C PHE A 127 11.79 -10.32 -0.05
N LYS A 128 12.92 -11.02 -0.17
CA LYS A 128 13.16 -12.35 0.43
C LYS A 128 12.09 -13.38 0.04
N LEU A 129 11.73 -13.39 -1.24
CA LEU A 129 10.76 -14.29 -1.84
C LEU A 129 11.52 -15.33 -2.66
N ASN A 130 11.54 -16.56 -2.17
CA ASN A 130 12.19 -17.68 -2.83
C ASN A 130 11.18 -18.47 -3.68
N ASP A 131 11.66 -19.01 -4.79
CA ASP A 131 10.95 -20.03 -5.54
C ASP A 131 10.95 -21.34 -4.73
N ALA A 132 9.77 -21.93 -4.55
CA ALA A 132 9.60 -23.10 -3.68
C ALA A 132 10.28 -24.36 -4.21
N ALA A 133 10.48 -24.47 -5.53
CA ALA A 133 11.10 -25.64 -6.14
C ALA A 133 12.63 -25.59 -6.05
N THR A 134 13.21 -24.40 -6.18
CA THR A 134 14.68 -24.22 -6.22
C THR A 134 15.27 -23.67 -4.92
N ASN A 135 14.44 -23.11 -4.04
CA ASN A 135 14.84 -22.37 -2.83
C ASN A 135 15.78 -21.18 -3.11
N ALA A 136 15.90 -20.76 -4.37
CA ALA A 136 16.63 -19.56 -4.77
C ALA A 136 15.68 -18.35 -4.80
N PRO A 137 16.20 -17.11 -4.70
CA PRO A 137 15.39 -15.91 -4.91
C PRO A 137 14.63 -15.97 -6.23
N ALA A 138 13.32 -15.76 -6.17
CA ALA A 138 12.46 -15.84 -7.35
C ALA A 138 12.82 -14.75 -8.36
N VAL A 139 12.94 -15.14 -9.62
CA VAL A 139 13.23 -14.23 -10.76
C VAL A 139 11.98 -13.90 -11.57
N THR A 140 10.84 -14.49 -11.22
CA THR A 140 9.52 -14.28 -11.84
C THR A 140 8.46 -14.10 -10.75
N ASN A 141 7.36 -13.46 -11.09
CA ASN A 141 6.24 -13.26 -10.19
C ASN A 141 5.39 -14.53 -10.04
N ILE A 142 5.71 -15.33 -9.04
CA ILE A 142 4.99 -16.58 -8.73
C ILE A 142 3.53 -16.35 -8.31
N PHE A 143 3.16 -15.13 -7.91
CA PHE A 143 1.81 -14.77 -7.47
C PHE A 143 0.93 -14.18 -8.58
N ALA A 144 1.52 -13.86 -9.74
CA ALA A 144 0.76 -13.37 -10.89
C ALA A 144 -0.15 -14.47 -11.46
N LYS A 145 0.36 -15.70 -11.51
CA LYS A 145 -0.31 -16.89 -12.04
C LYS A 145 -1.04 -17.65 -10.94
N GLU A 146 -1.87 -18.58 -11.37
CA GLU A 146 -2.57 -19.50 -10.47
C GLU A 146 -1.59 -20.31 -9.64
N LEU A 147 -1.83 -20.35 -8.32
CA LEU A 147 -0.96 -21.06 -7.39
C LEU A 147 -1.23 -22.57 -7.49
N PRO A 148 -0.23 -23.43 -7.25
CA PRO A 148 -0.36 -24.89 -7.30
C PRO A 148 -1.09 -25.43 -6.05
N LEU A 149 -2.31 -24.94 -5.84
CA LEU A 149 -3.20 -25.29 -4.74
C LEU A 149 -4.46 -25.95 -5.31
N PRO A 150 -5.15 -26.84 -4.57
CA PRO A 150 -6.47 -27.35 -4.96
C PRO A 150 -7.57 -26.28 -4.77
N LEU A 151 -7.29 -25.05 -5.19
CA LEU A 151 -8.17 -23.89 -5.12
C LEU A 151 -8.02 -23.12 -6.43
N PRO A 152 -8.84 -23.43 -7.44
CA PRO A 152 -8.69 -22.81 -8.74
C PRO A 152 -9.07 -21.33 -8.73
N GLY A 153 -8.52 -20.56 -9.67
CA GLY A 153 -8.77 -19.12 -9.82
C GLY A 153 -8.03 -18.24 -8.81
N THR A 154 -6.99 -18.76 -8.15
CA THR A 154 -6.04 -17.96 -7.37
C THR A 154 -5.07 -17.19 -8.27
N GLY A 155 -4.25 -16.33 -7.67
CA GLY A 155 -3.29 -15.51 -8.39
C GLY A 155 -3.88 -14.20 -8.90
N MET A 156 -3.03 -13.20 -9.11
CA MET A 156 -3.50 -11.85 -9.45
C MET A 156 -4.22 -11.80 -10.79
N VAL A 157 -3.71 -12.48 -11.82
CA VAL A 157 -4.29 -12.44 -13.17
C VAL A 157 -5.71 -13.02 -13.17
N ALA A 158 -5.92 -14.15 -12.51
CA ALA A 158 -7.24 -14.77 -12.42
C ALA A 158 -8.23 -13.90 -11.61
N LEU A 159 -7.79 -13.33 -10.48
CA LEU A 159 -8.63 -12.45 -9.66
C LEU A 159 -9.00 -11.16 -10.40
N LEU A 160 -8.05 -10.52 -11.08
CA LEU A 160 -8.29 -9.34 -11.93
C LEU A 160 -9.30 -9.65 -13.04
N ALA A 161 -9.17 -10.80 -13.71
CA ALA A 161 -10.10 -11.25 -14.73
C ALA A 161 -11.53 -11.50 -14.20
N LYS A 162 -11.67 -11.77 -12.89
CA LYS A 162 -12.96 -11.90 -12.20
C LYS A 162 -13.49 -10.58 -11.62
N GLY A 163 -12.80 -9.47 -11.85
CA GLY A 163 -13.22 -8.13 -11.43
C GLY A 163 -12.75 -7.73 -10.03
N ALA A 164 -11.83 -8.48 -9.42
CA ALA A 164 -11.18 -8.04 -8.19
C ALA A 164 -10.35 -6.77 -8.45
N LEU A 165 -10.34 -5.86 -7.48
CA LEU A 165 -9.66 -4.58 -7.60
C LEU A 165 -8.33 -4.62 -6.84
N PHE A 166 -7.21 -4.46 -7.55
CA PHE A 166 -5.89 -4.37 -6.93
C PHE A 166 -5.40 -2.91 -6.90
N GLY A 167 -5.01 -2.47 -5.71
CA GLY A 167 -4.34 -1.20 -5.47
C GLY A 167 -2.91 -1.43 -4.97
N VAL A 168 -1.91 -0.79 -5.57
CA VAL A 168 -0.51 -0.83 -5.12
C VAL A 168 -0.08 0.51 -4.53
N CYS A 169 0.50 0.49 -3.34
CA CYS A 169 0.86 1.68 -2.59
C CYS A 169 2.01 2.48 -3.24
N ASN A 170 1.73 3.69 -3.72
CA ASN A 170 2.74 4.59 -4.30
C ASN A 170 3.87 4.95 -3.33
N VAL A 171 3.57 5.12 -2.03
CA VAL A 171 4.58 5.39 -1.00
C VAL A 171 5.56 4.22 -0.90
N ALA A 172 5.06 2.99 -0.88
CA ALA A 172 5.90 1.79 -0.82
C ALA A 172 6.72 1.63 -2.10
N ILE A 173 6.11 1.81 -3.28
CA ILE A 173 6.84 1.84 -4.56
C ILE A 173 8.00 2.83 -4.48
N THR A 174 7.74 4.07 -4.04
CA THR A 174 8.77 5.12 -3.95
C THR A 174 9.92 4.74 -3.03
N ILE A 175 9.62 4.17 -1.86
CA ILE A 175 10.64 3.77 -0.89
C ILE A 175 11.49 2.62 -1.44
N TYR A 176 10.87 1.51 -1.85
CA TYR A 176 11.60 0.33 -2.29
C TYR A 176 12.32 0.54 -3.61
N SER A 177 11.72 1.25 -4.58
CA SER A 177 12.39 1.59 -5.83
C SER A 177 13.61 2.48 -5.57
N GLY A 178 13.54 3.38 -4.59
CA GLY A 178 14.67 4.21 -4.17
C GLY A 178 15.80 3.42 -3.53
N VAL A 179 15.47 2.45 -2.67
CA VAL A 179 16.46 1.52 -2.07
C VAL A 179 17.16 0.70 -3.17
N VAL A 180 16.38 0.12 -4.08
CA VAL A 180 16.90 -0.67 -5.20
C VAL A 180 17.77 0.19 -6.12
N ALA A 181 17.32 1.39 -6.48
CA ALA A 181 18.09 2.31 -7.30
C ALA A 181 19.45 2.65 -6.66
N LYS A 182 19.46 2.94 -5.35
CA LYS A 182 20.71 3.17 -4.60
C LYS A 182 21.64 1.96 -4.66
N ASN A 183 21.12 0.75 -4.40
CA ASN A 183 21.93 -0.47 -4.36
C ASN A 183 22.50 -0.84 -5.74
N MET A 184 21.82 -0.45 -6.82
CA MET A 184 22.24 -0.70 -8.20
C MET A 184 22.97 0.49 -8.85
N ASN A 185 23.17 1.59 -8.11
CA ASN A 185 23.73 2.85 -8.62
C ASN A 185 22.97 3.39 -9.86
N LEU A 186 21.64 3.39 -9.78
CA LEU A 186 20.72 3.87 -10.81
C LEU A 186 19.98 5.14 -10.33
N ASP A 187 19.36 5.85 -11.28
CA ASP A 187 18.49 6.99 -10.95
C ASP A 187 17.17 6.53 -10.30
N ALA A 188 16.83 7.10 -9.15
CA ALA A 188 15.67 6.68 -8.37
C ALA A 188 14.32 7.01 -9.03
N ALA A 189 14.23 8.13 -9.75
CA ALA A 189 13.02 8.51 -10.46
C ALA A 189 12.77 7.57 -11.65
N ALA A 190 13.82 7.24 -12.41
CA ALA A 190 13.74 6.30 -13.52
C ALA A 190 13.34 4.89 -13.07
N VAL A 191 13.93 4.36 -11.98
CA VAL A 191 13.54 3.04 -11.44
C VAL A 191 12.09 3.04 -10.97
N LYS A 192 11.65 4.10 -10.27
CA LYS A 192 10.23 4.23 -9.87
C LYS A 192 9.29 4.21 -11.08
N GLN A 193 9.60 5.00 -12.11
CA GLN A 193 8.78 5.06 -13.32
C GLN A 193 8.74 3.70 -14.03
N ASP A 194 9.87 3.00 -14.11
CA ASP A 194 9.92 1.67 -14.71
C ASP A 194 9.08 0.65 -13.94
N TRP A 195 9.10 0.68 -12.60
CA TRP A 195 8.23 -0.17 -11.77
C TRP A 195 6.75 0.09 -12.01
N ILE A 196 6.35 1.37 -12.12
CA ILE A 196 4.96 1.76 -12.39
C ILE A 196 4.53 1.37 -13.80
N ALA A 197 5.40 1.55 -14.80
CA ALA A 197 5.12 1.17 -16.18
C ALA A 197 4.99 -0.34 -16.37
N ASN A 198 5.62 -1.14 -15.50
CA ASN A 198 5.64 -2.61 -15.57
C ASN A 198 4.81 -3.27 -14.46
N LEU A 199 3.73 -2.62 -14.01
CA LEU A 199 2.71 -3.28 -13.21
C LEU A 199 1.90 -4.27 -14.06
N LEU A 200 1.30 -5.26 -13.42
CA LEU A 200 0.33 -6.15 -14.05
C LEU A 200 -0.87 -5.32 -14.56
N PRO A 201 -1.38 -5.60 -15.78
CA PRO A 201 -2.53 -4.89 -16.32
C PRO A 201 -3.74 -4.91 -15.37
N GLY A 202 -4.32 -3.74 -15.11
CA GLY A 202 -5.48 -3.60 -14.21
C GLY A 202 -5.15 -3.25 -12.75
N VAL A 203 -3.88 -3.28 -12.34
CA VAL A 203 -3.46 -2.77 -11.03
C VAL A 203 -3.47 -1.24 -11.03
N GLN A 204 -4.09 -0.64 -10.02
CA GLN A 204 -4.10 0.81 -9.81
C GLN A 204 -2.99 1.23 -8.85
N VAL A 205 -2.18 2.22 -9.22
CA VAL A 205 -1.32 2.91 -8.25
C VAL A 205 -2.20 3.79 -7.37
N VAL A 206 -2.25 3.51 -6.06
CA VAL A 206 -3.02 4.30 -5.09
C VAL A 206 -2.11 5.29 -4.35
N PRO A 207 -2.60 6.46 -3.90
CA PRO A 207 -1.76 7.46 -3.24
C PRO A 207 -1.00 6.91 -2.03
N SER A 208 -1.68 6.14 -1.18
CA SER A 208 -1.07 5.29 -0.16
C SER A 208 -1.97 4.10 0.15
N GLY A 209 -1.38 2.98 0.59
CA GLY A 209 -2.14 1.78 0.92
C GLY A 209 -3.08 1.98 2.10
N VAL A 210 -2.62 2.68 3.16
CA VAL A 210 -3.47 2.99 4.33
C VAL A 210 -4.67 3.87 3.96
N LEU A 211 -4.49 4.83 3.04
CA LEU A 211 -5.60 5.63 2.52
C LEU A 211 -6.55 4.75 1.72
N ALA A 212 -6.05 3.91 0.79
CA ALA A 212 -6.89 3.01 0.01
C ALA A 212 -7.72 2.07 0.89
N VAL A 213 -7.14 1.52 1.96
CA VAL A 213 -7.84 0.69 2.94
C VAL A 213 -8.95 1.47 3.66
N SER A 214 -8.66 2.69 4.13
CA SER A 214 -9.67 3.55 4.78
C SER A 214 -10.81 3.89 3.81
N ARG A 215 -10.47 4.32 2.58
CA ARG A 215 -11.46 4.75 1.58
C ARG A 215 -12.31 3.58 1.07
N ALA A 216 -11.75 2.38 0.97
CA ALA A 216 -12.53 1.18 0.66
C ALA A 216 -13.53 0.86 1.78
N GLN A 217 -13.16 1.01 3.05
CA GLN A 217 -14.09 0.86 4.17
C GLN A 217 -15.21 1.91 4.14
N GLU A 218 -14.91 3.16 3.78
CA GLU A 218 -15.94 4.20 3.58
C GLU A 218 -16.90 3.87 2.41
N LYS A 219 -16.48 3.02 1.46
CA LYS A 219 -17.36 2.45 0.42
C LYS A 219 -18.13 1.22 0.91
N GLY A 220 -18.07 0.89 2.20
CA GLY A 220 -18.78 -0.20 2.84
C GLY A 220 -18.10 -1.57 2.73
N CYS A 221 -16.79 -1.62 2.47
CA CYS A 221 -16.05 -2.87 2.56
C CYS A 221 -15.84 -3.29 4.02
N GLY A 222 -16.08 -4.57 4.33
CA GLY A 222 -15.51 -5.21 5.52
C GLY A 222 -13.98 -5.32 5.42
N TYR A 223 -13.29 -5.42 6.55
CA TYR A 223 -11.83 -5.49 6.61
C TYR A 223 -11.33 -6.91 6.87
N CYS A 224 -10.34 -7.36 6.11
CA CYS A 224 -9.58 -8.58 6.34
C CYS A 224 -8.08 -8.26 6.24
N PHE A 225 -7.30 -8.62 7.26
CA PHE A 225 -5.85 -8.44 7.26
C PHE A 225 -5.17 -9.61 6.57
N ALA A 226 -4.76 -9.48 5.31
CA ALA A 226 -4.25 -10.55 4.48
C ALA A 226 -2.72 -10.77 4.56
N GLY A 227 -1.99 -10.05 5.40
CA GLY A 227 -0.59 -10.37 5.64
C GLY A 227 0.28 -9.26 6.17
#